data_AF-A0AA88DSX7-F1
#
_entry.id   AF-A0AA88DSX7-F1
#
_cell.length_a   1.000
_cell.length_b   1.000
_cell.length_c   1.000
_cell.angle_alpha   90.00
_cell.angle_beta   90.00
_cell.angle_gamma   90.00
#
_symmetry.space_group_name_H-M   'P 1'
#
loop_
_entity.id
_entity.type
_entity.pdbx_description
1 polymer ?
#
loop_
_entity_poly.entity_id
_entity_poly.type
_entity_poly.pdbx_seq_one_letter_code
_entity_poly.pdbx_strand_id
1 'polypeptide(L)' 'MDPNVEGKRRATIMKRVHMERKRGERIQVTFDEKGQPEGKHGDELMSWIGVLAREHVPIWIQD' A
#
# COMPACT_ATOMS: atom_id res chain seq x y z
N MET A 1 14.43 -20.95 -16.67
CA MET A 1 14.09 -19.71 -15.96
C MET A 1 14.00 -18.62 -17.01
N ASP A 2 12.81 -18.05 -17.21
CA ASP A 2 12.53 -17.07 -18.27
C ASP A 2 12.88 -15.66 -17.75
N PRO A 3 13.74 -14.88 -18.44
CA PRO A 3 14.26 -13.60 -17.94
C PRO A 3 13.24 -12.44 -17.99
N ASN A 4 11.98 -12.67 -18.39
CA ASN A 4 11.01 -11.61 -18.65
C ASN A 4 10.07 -11.26 -17.46
N VAL A 5 10.54 -11.33 -16.22
CA VAL A 5 9.74 -10.93 -15.03
C VAL A 5 10.05 -9.49 -14.59
N GLU A 6 10.57 -8.67 -15.50
CA GLU A 6 10.91 -7.28 -15.25
C GLU A 6 9.67 -6.40 -15.47
N GLY A 7 9.09 -5.92 -14.38
CA GLY A 7 8.28 -4.69 -14.37
C GLY A 7 7.01 -4.68 -15.23
N LYS A 8 6.14 -5.71 -15.15
CA LYS A 8 4.76 -5.52 -15.64
C LYS A 8 4.08 -4.42 -14.81
N ARG A 9 3.92 -3.23 -15.38
CA ARG A 9 2.97 -2.21 -14.88
C ARG A 9 1.63 -2.91 -14.71
N ARG A 10 1.24 -3.21 -13.47
CA ARG A 10 -0.10 -3.69 -13.16
C ARG A 10 -1.06 -2.67 -13.76
N ALA A 11 -2.04 -3.11 -14.54
CA ALA A 11 -3.03 -2.22 -15.13
C ALA A 11 -3.60 -1.34 -14.01
N THR A 12 -3.22 -0.06 -14.00
CA THR A 12 -3.62 0.87 -12.95
C THR A 12 -5.09 1.16 -13.18
N ILE A 13 -5.98 0.41 -12.52
CA ILE A 13 -7.37 0.85 -12.38
C ILE A 13 -7.31 2.27 -11.83
N MET A 14 -8.00 3.22 -12.47
CA MET A 14 -8.01 4.61 -12.01
C MET A 14 -8.33 4.64 -10.51
N LYS A 15 -7.53 5.37 -9.74
CA LYS A 15 -7.61 5.45 -8.27
C LYS A 15 -9.05 5.58 -7.78
N ARG A 16 -9.85 6.43 -8.43
CA ARG A 16 -11.28 6.62 -8.12
C ARG A 16 -12.09 5.34 -8.22
N VAL A 17 -11.99 4.62 -9.34
CA VAL A 17 -12.72 3.36 -9.59
C VAL A 17 -12.25 2.27 -8.63
N HIS A 18 -10.96 2.22 -8.32
CA HIS A 18 -10.42 1.27 -7.36
C HIS A 18 -10.98 1.52 -5.94
N MET A 19 -10.97 2.78 -5.50
CA MET A 19 -11.50 3.18 -4.20
C MET A 19 -13.01 2.95 -4.11
N GLU A 20 -13.77 3.23 -5.18
CA GLU A 20 -15.21 2.96 -5.23
C GLU A 20 -15.51 1.46 -5.13
N ARG A 21 -14.76 0.61 -5.83
CA ARG A 21 -14.94 -0.86 -5.78
C ARG A 21 -14.62 -1.44 -4.41
N LYS A 22 -13.58 -0.91 -3.75
CA LYS A 22 -13.17 -1.34 -2.41
C LYS A 22 -13.95 -0.64 -1.28
N ARG A 23 -14.86 0.28 -1.60
CA ARG A 23 -15.59 1.05 -0.60
C ARG A 23 -16.52 0.13 0.18
N GLY A 24 -16.20 -0.10 1.45
CA GLY A 24 -16.96 -0.98 2.34
C GLY A 24 -16.37 -2.38 2.48
N GLU A 25 -15.34 -2.73 1.70
CA GLU A 25 -14.57 -3.95 1.93
C GLU A 25 -13.73 -3.80 3.20
N ARG A 26 -13.97 -4.67 4.18
CA ARG A 26 -13.09 -4.80 5.34
C ARG A 26 -11.97 -5.76 4.95
N ILE A 27 -10.77 -5.21 4.82
CA ILE A 27 -9.57 -5.99 4.57
C ILE A 27 -9.06 -6.49 5.93
N GLN A 28 -8.90 -7.81 6.07
CA GLN A 28 -8.26 -8.40 7.24
C GLN A 28 -6.75 -8.29 7.09
N VAL A 29 -6.09 -7.74 8.10
CA VAL A 29 -4.63 -7.62 8.18
C VAL A 29 -4.15 -8.51 9.31
N THR A 30 -3.18 -9.37 9.01
CA THR A 30 -2.50 -10.18 10.01
C THR A 30 -1.32 -9.40 10.55
N PHE A 31 -1.03 -9.57 11.84
CA PHE A 31 0.10 -8.93 12.50
C PHE A 31 1.02 -9.99 13.08
N ASP A 32 2.32 -9.74 13.02
CA ASP A 32 3.32 -10.58 13.67
C ASP A 32 3.34 -10.37 15.20
N GLU A 33 4.18 -11.14 15.89
CA GLU A 33 4.36 -11.04 17.35
C GLU A 33 4.88 -9.67 17.82
N LYS A 34 5.46 -8.88 16.91
CA LYS A 34 5.96 -7.52 17.16
C LYS A 34 4.92 -6.45 16.82
N GLY A 35 3.72 -6.84 16.38
CA GLY A 35 2.66 -5.93 15.96
C GLY A 35 2.89 -5.29 14.59
N GLN A 36 3.77 -5.83 13.76
CA GLN A 36 3.98 -5.39 12.38
C GLN A 36 2.97 -6.07 11.45
N PRO A 37 2.33 -5.33 10.53
CA PRO A 37 1.39 -5.91 9.60
C PRO A 37 2.12 -6.77 8.56
N GLU A 38 1.64 -7.99 8.33
CA GLU A 38 2.25 -8.96 7.44
C GLU A 38 1.39 -9.29 6.21
N GLY A 39 2.06 -9.74 5.15
CA GLY A 39 1.45 -10.20 3.90
C GLY A 39 0.90 -9.06 3.04
N LYS A 40 0.24 -9.44 1.94
CA LYS A 40 -0.22 -8.50 0.90
C LYS A 40 -1.12 -7.38 1.43
N HIS A 41 -1.97 -7.68 2.41
CA HIS A 41 -2.87 -6.70 3.01
C HIS A 41 -2.15 -5.81 4.03
N GLY A 42 -1.11 -6.32 4.69
CA GLY A 42 -0.21 -5.51 5.50
C GLY A 42 0.58 -4.49 4.67
N ASP A 43 1.11 -4.91 3.51
CA ASP A 43 1.79 -4.01 2.57
C ASP A 43 0.86 -2.89 2.07
N GLU A 44 -0.40 -3.22 1.80
CA GLU A 44 -1.42 -2.26 1.38
C GLU A 44 -1.75 -1.26 2.50
N LEU A 45 -1.89 -1.73 3.75
CA LEU A 45 -2.07 -0.88 4.92
C LEU A 45 -0.88 0.08 5.10
N MET A 46 0.35 -0.43 5.06
CA MET A 46 1.56 0.37 5.22
C MET A 46 1.70 1.43 4.13
N SER A 47 1.35 1.07 2.88
CA SER A 47 1.34 2.01 1.76
C SER A 47 0.35 3.15 1.99
N TRP A 48 -0.83 2.85 2.53
CA TRP A 48 -1.85 3.85 2.86
C TRP A 48 -1.42 4.75 4.04
N ILE A 49 -0.92 4.15 5.13
CA ILE A 49 -0.41 4.89 6.30
C ILE A 49 0.73 5.83 5.89
N GLY A 50 1.67 5.35 5.05
CA GLY A 50 2.79 6.16 4.58
C GLY A 50 2.37 7.40 3.79
N VAL A 51 1.24 7.35 3.07
CA VAL A 51 0.67 8.54 2.40
C VAL A 51 0.14 9.51 3.45
N LEU A 52 -0.67 9.05 4.40
CA LEU A 52 -1.21 9.90 5.47
C LEU A 52 -0.12 10.53 6.32
N ALA A 53 0.91 9.77 6.66
CA ALA A 53 2.06 10.26 7.40
C ALA A 53 2.74 11.43 6.68
N ARG A 54 2.86 11.39 5.35
CA ARG A 54 3.43 12.51 4.58
C ARG A 54 2.52 13.73 4.47
N GLU A 55 1.20 13.53 4.51
CA GLU A 55 0.24 14.63 4.51
C GLU A 55 0.25 15.38 5.85
N HIS A 56 0.51 14.68 6.96
CA HIS A 56 0.46 15.24 8.31
C HIS A 56 1.83 15.56 8.93
N VAL A 57 2.90 14.90 8.50
CA VAL A 57 4.26 15.13 8.99
C VAL A 57 5.07 15.82 7.89
N PRO A 58 5.36 17.12 8.02
CA PRO A 58 6.23 17.81 7.07
C PRO A 58 7.63 17.18 7.13
N ILE A 59 8.06 16.60 6.00
CA ILE A 59 9.44 16.12 5.86
C ILE A 59 10.30 17.33 5.56
N TRP A 60 11.06 17.78 6.55
CA TRP A 60 12.08 18.81 6.37
C TRP A 60 13.37 18.12 5.95
N ILE A 61 13.80 18.34 4.71
CA ILE A 61 15.16 18.00 4.27
C ILE A 61 16.02 19.20 4.64
N GLN A 62 16.91 19.03 5.63
CA GLN A 62 17.98 20.00 5.90
C GLN A 62 19.17 19.61 5.02
N ASP A 63 19.71 20.61 4.31
CA ASP A 63 20.91 20.53 3.45
C ASP A 63 22.19 20.54 4.31
#